data_AF-A0A960Z397-F1
#
_entry.id   AF-A0A960Z397-F1
#
_cell.length_a   1.000
_cell.length_b   1.000
_cell.length_c   1.000
_cell.angle_alpha   90.00
_cell.angle_beta   90.00
_cell.angle_gamma   90.00
#
_symmetry.space_group_name_H-M   'P 1'
#
loop_
_entity.id
_entity.type
_entity.pdbx_description
1 polymer ?
#
loop_
_entity_poly.entity_id
_entity_poly.type
_entity_poly.pdbx_seq_one_letter_code
_entity_poly.pdbx_strand_id
1 'polypeptide(L)'
;WAHQLGPGSDRYFKGWRRPEVLAARLQAVADHCRSHGIALYLFLPPMHAEQRARLSDYGLDAEFDRYKEAMRALAPVFDYAVDGPLARDRANFTDPRHVTPEVAREIVGDIVAEIRAAERRGPDAPPAD
;
A
#
# COMPACT_ATOMS: atom_id res chain seq x y z
N TRP A 1 0.22 -15.65 12.98
CA TRP A 1 -1.19 -15.42 12.61
C TRP A 1 -2.04 -14.85 13.75
N ALA A 2 -2.49 -15.66 14.72
CA ALA A 2 -3.40 -15.21 15.79
C ALA A 2 -2.87 -14.00 16.59
N HIS A 3 -1.55 -13.94 16.85
CA HIS A 3 -0.93 -12.79 17.49
C HIS A 3 -1.13 -11.48 16.71
N GLN A 4 -1.00 -11.51 15.38
CA GLN A 4 -1.17 -10.31 14.54
C GLN A 4 -2.63 -9.85 14.47
N LEU A 5 -3.58 -10.80 14.40
CA LEU A 5 -5.01 -10.48 14.34
C LEU A 5 -5.57 -10.01 15.69
N GLY A 6 -5.09 -10.55 16.80
CA GLY A 6 -5.50 -10.14 18.16
C GLY A 6 -4.59 -9.06 18.74
N PRO A 7 -3.69 -9.40 19.69
CA PRO A 7 -2.90 -8.41 20.45
C PRO A 7 -2.14 -7.40 19.58
N GLY A 8 -1.62 -7.85 18.43
CA GLY A 8 -0.92 -7.02 17.48
C GLY A 8 -1.81 -5.93 16.90
N SER A 9 -3.01 -6.27 16.43
CA SER A 9 -3.95 -5.29 15.86
C SER A 9 -4.52 -4.39 16.96
N ASP A 10 -4.87 -4.94 18.11
CA ASP A 10 -5.45 -4.19 19.23
C ASP A 10 -4.52 -3.08 19.71
N ARG A 11 -3.22 -3.37 19.78
CA ARG A 11 -2.19 -2.39 20.16
C ARG A 11 -2.16 -1.17 19.24
N TYR A 12 -2.36 -1.36 17.93
CA TYR A 12 -2.27 -0.27 16.95
C TYR A 12 -3.61 0.42 16.72
N PHE A 13 -4.74 -0.31 16.76
CA PHE A 13 -6.02 0.22 16.33
C PHE A 13 -6.86 0.82 17.46
N LYS A 14 -6.80 0.26 18.69
CA LYS A 14 -7.65 0.71 19.81
C LYS A 14 -7.42 2.16 20.23
N GLY A 15 -6.22 2.68 19.98
CA GLY A 15 -5.83 4.07 20.25
C GLY A 15 -5.41 4.82 19.00
N TRP A 16 -5.80 4.35 17.81
CA TRP A 16 -5.31 4.88 16.55
C TRP A 16 -5.44 6.41 16.50
N ARG A 17 -4.37 7.06 16.03
CA ARG A 17 -4.32 8.49 15.73
C ARG A 17 -3.54 8.67 14.43
N ARG A 18 -3.94 9.66 13.65
CA ARG A 18 -3.26 9.97 12.40
C ARG A 18 -1.80 10.30 12.70
N PRO A 19 -0.84 9.65 12.04
CA PRO A 19 0.57 9.91 12.32
C PRO A 19 1.03 11.17 11.57
N GLU A 20 0.56 12.34 11.99
CA GLU A 20 0.79 13.64 11.30
C GLU A 20 2.29 13.91 11.04
N VAL A 21 3.15 13.54 11.99
CA VAL A 21 4.61 13.68 11.84
C VAL A 21 5.15 12.81 10.69
N LEU A 22 4.62 11.59 10.51
CA LEU A 22 5.02 10.72 9.42
C LEU A 22 4.44 11.21 8.09
N ALA A 23 3.19 11.68 8.08
CA ALA A 23 2.56 12.26 6.90
C ALA A 23 3.37 13.47 6.38
N ALA A 24 3.77 14.39 7.27
CA ALA A 24 4.60 15.54 6.91
C ALA A 24 5.97 15.13 6.37
N ARG A 25 6.60 14.10 6.95
CA ARG A 25 7.87 13.56 6.44
C ARG A 25 7.73 12.93 5.06
N LEU A 26 6.64 12.21 4.82
CA LEU A 26 6.40 11.60 3.51
C LEU A 26 6.12 12.67 2.44
N GLN A 27 5.40 13.74 2.78
CA GLN A 27 5.24 14.91 1.92
C GLN A 27 6.61 15.53 1.57
N ALA A 28 7.49 15.71 2.56
CA ALA A 28 8.83 16.25 2.32
C ALA A 28 9.67 15.37 1.37
N VAL A 29 9.51 14.04 1.42
CA VAL A 29 10.15 13.12 0.46
C VAL A 29 9.56 13.34 -0.94
N ALA A 30 8.24 13.43 -1.08
CA ALA A 30 7.61 13.65 -2.37
C ALA A 30 8.02 14.99 -3.01
N ASP A 31 8.10 16.05 -2.21
CA ASP A 31 8.54 17.37 -2.65
C ASP A 31 10.01 17.37 -3.06
N HIS A 32 10.86 16.70 -2.28
CA HIS A 32 12.27 16.52 -2.62
C HIS A 32 12.42 15.77 -3.95
N CYS A 33 11.67 14.68 -4.16
CA CYS A 33 11.71 13.95 -5.42
C CYS A 33 11.29 14.83 -6.60
N ARG A 34 10.20 15.58 -6.47
CA ARG A 34 9.74 16.53 -7.50
C ARG A 34 10.79 17.58 -7.83
N SER A 35 11.39 18.21 -6.82
CA SER A 35 12.34 19.32 -7.03
C SER A 35 13.68 18.86 -7.63
N HIS A 36 13.98 17.55 -7.57
CA HIS A 36 15.21 16.97 -8.09
C HIS A 36 14.99 16.08 -9.33
N GLY A 37 13.79 16.07 -9.91
CA GLY A 37 13.48 15.24 -11.08
C GLY A 37 13.57 13.73 -10.81
N ILE A 38 13.35 13.31 -9.56
CA ILE A 38 13.31 11.89 -9.17
C ILE A 38 11.88 11.40 -9.35
N ALA A 39 11.71 10.33 -10.13
CA ALA A 39 10.42 9.65 -10.24
C ALA A 39 10.13 8.87 -8.95
N LEU A 40 9.14 9.33 -8.18
CA LEU A 40 8.64 8.64 -7.00
C LEU A 40 7.43 7.79 -7.37
N TYR A 41 7.44 6.54 -6.93
CA TYR A 41 6.28 5.64 -6.95
C TYR A 41 6.06 5.12 -5.53
N LEU A 42 4.79 5.02 -5.12
CA LEU A 42 4.41 4.45 -3.83
C LEU A 42 3.80 3.07 -4.02
N PHE A 43 4.03 2.17 -3.08
CA PHE A 43 3.50 0.82 -3.09
C PHE A 43 2.71 0.57 -1.80
N LEU A 44 1.46 0.17 -1.94
CA LEU A 44 0.62 -0.27 -0.82
C LEU A 44 0.60 -1.79 -0.81
N PRO A 45 1.26 -2.44 0.15
CA PRO A 45 1.41 -3.89 0.16
C PRO A 45 0.07 -4.59 0.40
N PRO A 46 -0.09 -5.84 -0.10
CA PRO A 46 -1.23 -6.65 0.24
C PRO A 46 -1.36 -6.86 1.75
N MET A 47 -2.61 -6.96 2.19
CA MET A 47 -2.98 -7.34 3.54
C MET A 47 -3.99 -8.47 3.43
N HIS A 48 -3.85 -9.51 4.26
CA HIS A 48 -4.82 -10.60 4.26
C HIS A 48 -6.20 -10.09 4.67
N ALA A 49 -7.27 -10.65 4.08
CA ALA A 49 -8.65 -10.21 4.30
C ALA A 49 -9.05 -10.19 5.78
N GLU A 50 -8.57 -11.14 6.58
CA GLU A 50 -8.80 -11.15 8.03
C GLU A 50 -8.15 -9.96 8.76
N GLN A 51 -6.97 -9.50 8.32
CA GLN A 51 -6.33 -8.32 8.88
C GLN A 51 -7.02 -7.04 8.40
N ARG A 52 -7.53 -7.03 7.15
CA ARG A 52 -8.37 -5.94 6.63
C ARG A 52 -9.67 -5.81 7.43
N ALA A 53 -10.32 -6.93 7.77
CA ALA A 53 -11.53 -6.95 8.61
C ALA A 53 -11.29 -6.34 9.99
N ARG A 54 -10.07 -6.46 10.55
CA ARG A 54 -9.74 -5.78 11.82
C ARG A 54 -9.85 -4.26 11.70
N LEU A 55 -9.62 -3.64 10.54
CA LEU A 55 -9.84 -2.19 10.41
C LEU A 55 -11.32 -1.84 10.61
N SER A 56 -12.22 -2.65 10.07
CA SER A 56 -13.67 -2.49 10.23
C SER A 56 -14.11 -2.67 11.69
N ASP A 57 -13.54 -3.65 12.39
CA ASP A 57 -13.82 -3.86 13.82
C ASP A 57 -13.50 -2.64 14.71
N TYR A 58 -12.57 -1.78 14.25
CA TYR A 58 -12.18 -0.55 14.93
C TYR A 58 -12.76 0.72 14.28
N GLY A 59 -13.64 0.61 13.28
CA GLY A 59 -14.24 1.74 12.58
C GLY A 59 -13.25 2.57 11.77
N LEU A 60 -12.16 1.96 11.29
CA LEU A 60 -11.06 2.64 10.60
C LEU A 60 -11.17 2.60 9.07
N ASP A 61 -12.26 2.11 8.50
CA ASP A 61 -12.41 2.00 7.03
C ASP A 61 -12.30 3.34 6.32
N ALA A 62 -13.05 4.34 6.77
CA ALA A 62 -12.96 5.69 6.22
C ALA A 62 -11.57 6.32 6.41
N GLU A 63 -10.86 5.94 7.47
CA GLU A 63 -9.48 6.41 7.66
C GLU A 63 -8.51 5.74 6.70
N PHE A 64 -8.69 4.46 6.44
CA PHE A 64 -7.90 3.73 5.46
C PHE A 64 -8.11 4.27 4.04
N ASP A 65 -9.34 4.60 3.67
CA ASP A 65 -9.64 5.21 2.37
C ASP A 65 -8.98 6.61 2.26
N ARG A 66 -9.07 7.43 3.32
CA ARG A 66 -8.38 8.73 3.38
C ARG A 66 -6.86 8.58 3.28
N TYR A 67 -6.28 7.56 3.89
CA TYR A 67 -4.87 7.24 3.74
C TYR A 67 -4.52 6.93 2.28
N LYS A 68 -5.30 6.08 1.60
CA LYS A 68 -5.07 5.73 0.19
C LYS A 68 -5.14 6.95 -0.72
N GLU A 69 -6.13 7.82 -0.52
CA GLU A 69 -6.24 9.09 -1.24
C GLU A 69 -5.04 10.01 -0.99
N ALA A 70 -4.60 10.13 0.27
CA ALA A 70 -3.41 10.91 0.61
C ALA A 70 -2.16 10.37 -0.09
N MET A 71 -2.02 9.04 -0.25
CA MET A 71 -0.88 8.46 -0.97
C MET A 71 -0.95 8.78 -2.47
N ARG A 72 -2.13 8.69 -3.08
CA ARG A 72 -2.35 9.02 -4.50
C ARG A 72 -2.09 10.50 -4.80
N ALA A 73 -2.31 11.38 -3.84
CA ALA A 73 -1.99 12.80 -3.98
C ALA A 73 -0.48 13.10 -3.98
N LEU A 74 0.36 12.20 -3.44
CA LEU A 74 1.81 12.40 -3.35
C LEU A 74 2.56 11.96 -4.61
N ALA A 75 2.17 10.82 -5.16
CA ALA A 75 2.84 10.18 -6.30
C ALA A 75 1.95 9.06 -6.87
N PRO A 76 2.25 8.53 -8.09
CA PRO A 76 1.63 7.31 -8.59
C PRO A 76 1.73 6.15 -7.58
N VAL A 77 0.63 5.41 -7.41
CA VAL A 77 0.51 4.35 -6.40
C VAL A 77 0.24 3.00 -7.06
N PHE A 78 1.08 2.00 -6.74
CA PHE A 78 0.81 0.59 -6.94
C PHE A 78 0.04 0.04 -5.74
N ASP A 79 -1.28 -0.03 -5.89
CA ASP A 79 -2.20 -0.36 -4.80
C ASP A 79 -2.57 -1.85 -4.81
N TYR A 80 -1.83 -2.64 -4.03
CA TYR A 80 -2.14 -4.05 -3.80
C TYR A 80 -2.91 -4.28 -2.50
N ALA A 81 -3.23 -3.21 -1.76
CA ALA A 81 -4.03 -3.25 -0.54
C ALA A 81 -5.53 -3.24 -0.88
N VAL A 82 -5.94 -4.20 -1.71
CA VAL A 82 -7.29 -4.41 -2.21
C VAL A 82 -7.79 -5.79 -1.83
N ASP A 83 -9.10 -5.94 -1.70
CA ASP A 83 -9.70 -7.26 -1.50
C ASP A 83 -9.72 -8.03 -2.83
N GLY A 84 -9.42 -9.32 -2.80
CA GLY A 84 -9.28 -10.15 -4.00
C GLY A 84 -8.72 -11.54 -3.71
N PRO A 85 -8.52 -12.38 -4.73
CA PRO A 85 -8.03 -13.75 -4.57
C PRO A 85 -6.72 -13.83 -3.79
N LEU A 86 -5.76 -12.94 -4.09
CA LEU A 86 -4.49 -12.87 -3.39
C LEU A 86 -4.69 -12.66 -1.89
N ALA A 87 -5.50 -11.66 -1.50
CA ALA A 87 -5.73 -11.26 -0.12
C ALA A 87 -6.54 -12.29 0.70
N ARG A 88 -7.29 -13.18 0.05
CA ARG A 88 -8.15 -14.17 0.71
C ARG A 88 -7.49 -15.54 0.90
N ASP A 89 -6.37 -15.80 0.23
CA ASP A 89 -5.64 -17.05 0.37
C ASP A 89 -4.48 -16.89 1.36
N ARG A 90 -4.59 -17.60 2.48
CA ARG A 90 -3.59 -17.64 3.55
C ARG A 90 -2.25 -18.22 3.11
N ALA A 91 -2.21 -19.08 2.08
CA ALA A 91 -0.95 -19.62 1.56
C ALA A 91 -0.05 -18.53 0.93
N ASN A 92 -0.63 -17.40 0.53
CA ASN A 92 0.10 -16.25 0.01
C ASN A 92 0.80 -15.43 1.09
N PHE A 93 0.66 -15.77 2.38
CA PHE A 93 1.10 -14.96 3.51
C PHE A 93 1.94 -15.73 4.53
N THR A 94 3.05 -15.12 4.96
CA THR A 94 3.82 -15.60 6.12
C THR A 94 3.15 -15.20 7.43
N ASP A 95 2.55 -14.01 7.44
CA ASP A 95 1.60 -13.55 8.44
C ASP A 95 0.55 -12.63 7.78
N PRO A 96 -0.54 -12.25 8.47
CA PRO A 96 -1.63 -11.48 7.87
C PRO A 96 -1.25 -10.11 7.25
N ARG A 97 -0.02 -9.63 7.43
CA ARG A 97 0.50 -8.35 6.93
C ARG A 97 1.64 -8.51 5.92
N HIS A 98 2.20 -9.70 5.78
CA HIS A 98 3.37 -9.95 4.94
C HIS A 98 3.14 -11.16 4.05
N VAL A 99 3.18 -10.94 2.74
CA VAL A 99 3.12 -12.01 1.74
C VAL A 99 4.34 -12.93 1.80
N THR A 100 4.26 -14.10 1.17
CA THR A 100 5.42 -14.98 0.96
C THR A 100 6.44 -14.34 0.03
N PRO A 101 7.73 -14.75 0.11
CA PRO A 101 8.75 -14.28 -0.84
C PRO A 101 8.38 -14.55 -2.31
N GLU A 102 7.67 -15.63 -2.60
CA GLU A 102 7.20 -16.00 -3.93
C GLU A 102 6.23 -14.94 -4.48
N VAL A 103 5.17 -14.65 -3.73
CA VAL A 103 4.18 -13.63 -4.08
C VAL A 103 4.82 -12.24 -4.14
N ALA A 104 5.76 -11.94 -3.24
CA ALA A 104 6.50 -10.67 -3.28
C ALA A 104 7.30 -10.50 -4.58
N ARG A 105 7.94 -11.57 -5.08
CA ARG A 105 8.69 -11.52 -6.35
C ARG A 105 7.76 -11.28 -7.54
N GLU A 106 6.58 -11.88 -7.55
CA GLU A 106 5.57 -11.66 -8.60
C GLU A 106 5.11 -10.20 -8.61
N ILE A 107 4.70 -9.66 -7.46
CA ILE A 107 4.28 -8.26 -7.31
C ILE A 107 5.38 -7.29 -7.76
N VAL A 108 6.64 -7.52 -7.34
CA VAL A 108 7.77 -6.67 -7.75
C VAL A 108 8.00 -6.77 -9.26
N GLY A 109 7.85 -7.95 -9.85
CA GLY A 109 7.93 -8.15 -11.29
C GLY A 109 6.91 -7.29 -12.05
N ASP A 110 5.65 -7.31 -11.61
CA ASP A 110 4.57 -6.52 -12.19
C ASP A 110 4.84 -5.00 -12.08
N ILE A 111 5.23 -4.54 -10.89
CA ILE A 111 5.55 -3.13 -10.64
C ILE A 111 6.69 -2.67 -11.56
N VAL A 112 7.78 -3.43 -11.65
CA VAL A 112 8.93 -3.08 -12.50
C VAL A 112 8.53 -3.09 -13.98
N ALA A 113 7.70 -4.04 -14.41
CA ALA A 113 7.20 -4.10 -15.77
C ALA A 113 6.37 -2.85 -16.13
N GLU A 114 5.49 -2.41 -15.22
CA GLU A 114 4.64 -1.24 -15.43
C GLU A 114 5.44 0.06 -15.43
N ILE A 115 6.39 0.23 -14.51
CA ILE A 115 7.30 1.40 -14.52
C ILE A 115 8.03 1.48 -15.86
N ARG A 116 8.62 0.38 -16.32
CA ARG A 116 9.31 0.33 -17.62
C ARG A 116 8.37 0.61 -18.78
N ALA A 117 7.10 0.20 -18.71
CA ALA A 117 6.11 0.49 -19.73
C ALA A 117 5.77 1.98 -19.77
N ALA A 118 5.60 2.62 -18.61
CA ALA A 118 5.37 4.05 -18.49
C ALA A 118 6.55 4.87 -19.04
N GLU A 119 7.79 4.47 -18.75
CA GLU A 119 9.00 5.12 -19.28
C GLU A 119 9.06 5.08 -20.81
N ARG A 120 8.65 3.96 -21.43
CA ARG A 120 8.63 3.82 -22.91
C ARG A 120 7.55 4.67 -23.58
N ARG A 121 6.43 4.90 -22.90
CA ARG A 121 5.30 5.68 -23.41
C ARG A 121 5.63 7.18 -23.51
N GLY A 122 6.58 7.68 -22.73
CA GLY A 122 6.90 9.11 -22.66
C GLY A 122 5.79 9.90 -21.93
N PRO A 123 6.03 11.18 -21.60
CA PRO A 123 5.12 11.98 -20.77
C PRO A 123 3.77 12.33 -21.43
N ASP A 124 3.64 12.19 -22.76
CA ASP A 124 2.47 12.63 -23.53
C ASP A 124 1.57 11.48 -24.02
N ALA A 125 1.81 10.24 -23.60
CA ALA A 125 0.99 9.11 -24.05
C ALA A 125 -0.34 9.02 -23.30
N PRO A 126 -1.46 8.74 -24.01
CA PRO A 126 -2.74 8.50 -23.36
C PRO A 126 -2.71 7.23 -22.49
N PRO A 127 -3.56 7.14 -21.44
CA PRO A 127 -3.66 5.96 -20.61
C PRO A 127 -4.09 4.74 -21.44
N ALA A 128 -3.61 3.56 -21.06
CA ALA A 128 -4.01 2.30 -21.71
C ALA A 128 -5.45 1.94 -21.31
N ASP A 129 -6.24 1.57 -22.32
CA ASP A 129 -7.64 1.12 -22.21
C ASP A 129 -7.79 -0.20 -21.42
#